data_AF-A0A382I3V8-F1
#
_entry.id   AF-A0A382I3V8-F1
#
_cell.length_a   1.000
_cell.length_b   1.000
_cell.length_c   1.000
_cell.angle_alpha   90.00
_cell.angle_beta   90.00
_cell.angle_gamma   90.00
#
_symmetry.space_group_name_H-M   'P 1'
#
loop_
_entity.id
_entity.type
_entity.pdbx_description
1 polymer ?
#
loop_
_entity_poly.entity_id
_entity_poly.type
_entity_poly.pdbx_seq_one_letter_code
_entity_poly.pdbx_strand_id
1 'polypeptide(L)'
;MKRTKIKDLLNGEEGEVLVKGWVKTRRDSKGGFSFLEINDGSCFANIQVVAEHSLPGYSSIEKQVTTGSCVSVHGKLVASQGKGQSKEVQATEIQVYGSAPVDYPLQKKRHSFEFLREIAHLRPRTNTFGAVMRVRNRLAFSIHRFFQDHGFVYLNTPILTTSDCEGAGEMFQVTTLVLSNPSRVDGEIDFSQDFFGEKTFLTVSGQLEGEIYAMALSEIYTFGPTFRAENSNTSRHLAEFWMVEPEMAFYDLDDDMDLAEEFIKFLLSDVMEHCAEDMEFFNKRIDTTILETLKNIIDNRFERLTYTDAIHQLQKPSKTFTYPVEWGFALQAEHERYLTEKVFKKPIIVFNYPEQIKSFYMKLNEGGETVRAMDVLLPN
;
A
#
# COMPACT_ATOMS: atom_id res chain seq x y z
N MET A 1 -12.17 6.41 33.80
CA MET A 1 -10.99 5.63 33.34
C MET A 1 -10.60 6.07 31.92
N LYS A 2 -9.32 6.04 31.56
CA LYS A 2 -8.87 6.31 30.18
C LYS A 2 -9.04 5.04 29.32
N ARG A 3 -9.38 5.20 28.04
CA ARG A 3 -9.46 4.07 27.10
C ARG A 3 -8.09 3.39 26.93
N THR A 4 -8.09 2.07 26.90
CA THR A 4 -6.94 1.25 26.44
C THR A 4 -7.25 0.67 25.06
N LYS A 5 -6.27 0.67 24.14
CA LYS A 5 -6.44 0.07 22.80
C LYS A 5 -6.39 -1.45 22.89
N ILE A 6 -7.07 -2.14 21.99
CA ILE A 6 -7.12 -3.62 21.99
C ILE A 6 -5.73 -4.23 21.85
N LYS A 7 -4.87 -3.69 20.97
CA LYS A 7 -3.49 -4.16 20.82
C LYS A 7 -2.69 -4.15 22.13
N ASP A 8 -2.97 -3.17 23.00
CA ASP A 8 -2.26 -3.01 24.27
C ASP A 8 -2.90 -3.92 25.33
N LEU A 9 -4.22 -4.13 25.30
CA LEU A 9 -4.94 -5.04 26.21
C LEU A 9 -4.51 -6.50 26.06
N LEU A 10 -4.33 -6.97 24.82
CA LEU A 10 -3.96 -8.36 24.56
C LEU A 10 -2.61 -8.72 25.22
N ASN A 11 -1.70 -7.75 25.32
CA ASN A 11 -0.39 -7.91 25.96
C ASN A 11 -0.31 -7.32 27.38
N GLY A 12 -1.32 -6.57 27.84
CA GLY A 12 -1.32 -5.85 29.11
C GLY A 12 -1.68 -6.71 30.33
N GLU A 13 -1.46 -6.19 31.53
CA GLU A 13 -1.77 -6.88 32.78
C GLU A 13 -3.28 -6.99 33.05
N GLU A 14 -3.68 -7.99 33.82
CA GLU A 14 -5.07 -8.14 34.28
C GLU A 14 -5.49 -6.96 35.18
N GLY A 15 -6.76 -6.57 35.12
CA GLY A 15 -7.27 -5.46 35.92
C GLY A 15 -8.48 -4.77 35.30
N GLU A 16 -8.90 -3.68 35.91
CA GLU A 16 -9.96 -2.83 35.36
C GLU A 16 -9.50 -2.20 34.05
N VAL A 17 -10.38 -2.16 33.05
CA VAL A 17 -10.10 -1.64 31.71
C VAL A 17 -11.31 -0.93 31.11
N LEU A 18 -11.05 0.07 30.27
CA LEU A 18 -12.06 0.71 29.43
C LEU A 18 -11.74 0.45 27.95
N VAL A 19 -12.53 -0.39 27.31
CA VAL A 19 -12.41 -0.74 25.89
C VAL A 19 -13.43 0.04 25.09
N LYS A 20 -13.03 0.55 23.92
CA LYS A 20 -13.95 1.20 22.98
C LYS A 20 -13.68 0.72 21.58
N GLY A 21 -14.72 0.38 20.82
CA GLY A 21 -14.58 -0.13 19.46
C GLY A 21 -15.92 -0.50 18.83
N TRP A 22 -15.85 -1.28 17.76
CA TRP A 22 -17.01 -1.74 17.02
C TRP A 22 -17.20 -3.24 17.21
N VAL A 23 -18.46 -3.63 17.39
CA VAL A 23 -18.84 -5.04 17.52
C VAL A 23 -18.71 -5.74 16.17
N LYS A 24 -17.81 -6.72 16.10
CA LYS A 24 -17.60 -7.57 14.93
C LYS A 24 -18.63 -8.68 14.88
N THR A 25 -18.87 -9.31 16.02
CA THR A 25 -19.90 -10.35 16.16
C THR A 25 -20.47 -10.33 17.57
N ARG A 26 -21.72 -10.76 17.70
CA ARG A 26 -22.37 -11.04 18.98
C ARG A 26 -22.92 -12.46 18.95
N ARG A 27 -22.79 -13.19 20.06
CA ARG A 27 -23.32 -14.54 20.24
C ARG A 27 -23.90 -14.68 21.64
N ASP A 28 -25.20 -14.91 21.74
CA ASP A 28 -25.85 -15.21 23.02
C ASP A 28 -25.62 -16.67 23.42
N SER A 29 -25.23 -16.89 24.67
CA SER A 29 -25.04 -18.21 25.27
C SER A 29 -26.27 -18.64 26.04
N LYS A 30 -26.58 -19.95 26.00
CA LYS A 30 -27.58 -20.55 26.89
C LYS A 30 -27.18 -20.49 28.37
N GLY A 31 -25.92 -20.20 28.66
CA GLY A 31 -25.38 -20.05 30.02
C GLY A 31 -25.72 -18.71 30.71
N GLY A 32 -26.54 -17.85 30.11
CA GLY A 32 -26.96 -16.59 30.74
C GLY A 32 -26.00 -15.41 30.53
N PHE A 33 -25.24 -15.43 29.43
CA PHE A 33 -24.32 -14.35 29.04
C PHE A 33 -24.22 -14.23 27.51
N SER A 34 -23.81 -13.05 27.05
CA SER A 34 -23.48 -12.73 25.66
C SER A 34 -21.97 -12.65 25.46
N PHE A 35 -21.48 -13.16 24.34
CA PHE A 35 -20.13 -12.87 23.86
C PHE A 35 -20.18 -11.78 22.80
N LEU A 36 -19.43 -10.69 23.03
CA LEU A 36 -19.19 -9.65 22.04
C LEU A 36 -17.73 -9.73 21.59
N GLU A 37 -17.49 -9.86 20.30
CA GLU A 37 -16.16 -9.66 19.73
C GLU A 37 -16.03 -8.20 19.31
N ILE A 38 -15.12 -7.46 19.95
CA ILE A 38 -14.91 -6.04 19.68
C ILE A 38 -13.57 -5.87 18.95
N ASN A 39 -13.56 -5.00 17.94
CA ASN A 39 -12.34 -4.56 17.27
C ASN A 39 -12.32 -3.02 17.22
N ASP A 40 -11.14 -2.44 17.37
CA ASP A 40 -10.96 -0.99 17.38
C ASP A 40 -9.97 -0.51 16.30
N GLY A 41 -9.59 -1.41 15.39
CA GLY A 41 -8.65 -1.20 14.30
C GLY A 41 -7.18 -1.23 14.68
N SER A 42 -6.84 -1.24 15.98
CA SER A 42 -5.46 -1.09 16.45
C SER A 42 -4.55 -2.30 16.18
N CYS A 43 -5.14 -3.48 16.00
CA CYS A 43 -4.49 -4.73 15.60
C CYS A 43 -5.48 -5.60 14.80
N PHE A 44 -5.00 -6.74 14.31
CA PHE A 44 -5.85 -7.71 13.63
C PHE A 44 -6.81 -8.39 14.61
N ALA A 45 -6.31 -8.83 15.76
CA ALA A 45 -7.08 -9.54 16.76
C ALA A 45 -8.23 -8.71 17.36
N ASN A 46 -9.29 -9.42 17.74
CA ASN A 46 -10.42 -8.86 18.51
C ASN A 46 -10.19 -9.08 20.01
N ILE A 47 -10.83 -8.29 20.85
CA ILE A 47 -11.02 -8.63 22.26
C ILE A 47 -12.41 -9.23 22.46
N GLN A 48 -12.47 -10.36 23.17
CA GLN A 48 -13.73 -10.93 23.62
C GLN A 48 -14.22 -10.20 24.86
N VAL A 49 -15.49 -9.82 24.87
CA VAL A 49 -16.20 -9.30 26.02
C VAL A 49 -17.29 -10.29 26.40
N VAL A 50 -17.35 -10.65 27.68
CA VAL A 50 -18.42 -11.45 28.27
C VAL A 50 -19.37 -10.49 28.99
N ALA A 51 -20.62 -10.46 28.54
CA ALA A 51 -21.68 -9.63 29.11
C ALA A 51 -22.73 -10.53 29.75
N GLU A 52 -22.73 -10.64 31.08
CA GLU A 52 -23.75 -11.43 31.78
C GLU A 52 -25.14 -10.83 31.60
N HIS A 53 -26.18 -11.66 31.57
CA HIS A 53 -27.57 -11.18 31.51
C HIS A 53 -27.98 -10.46 32.80
N SER A 54 -27.24 -10.68 33.89
CA SER A 54 -27.35 -9.99 35.17
C SER A 54 -26.85 -8.54 35.13
N LEU A 55 -26.12 -8.15 34.07
CA LEU A 55 -25.55 -6.82 33.92
C LEU A 55 -26.65 -5.73 33.96
N PRO A 56 -26.47 -4.64 34.72
CA PRO A 56 -27.41 -3.53 34.70
C PRO A 56 -27.64 -3.01 33.27
N GLY A 57 -28.90 -2.92 32.86
CA GLY A 57 -29.27 -2.43 31.52
C GLY A 57 -29.11 -3.45 30.38
N TYR A 58 -28.84 -4.73 30.68
CA TYR A 58 -28.66 -5.77 29.65
C TYR A 58 -29.80 -5.86 28.64
N SER A 59 -31.06 -5.70 29.06
CA SER A 59 -32.22 -5.75 28.15
C SER A 59 -32.20 -4.66 27.06
N SER A 60 -31.55 -3.53 27.32
CA SER A 60 -31.33 -2.48 26.34
C SER A 60 -30.16 -2.83 25.41
N ILE A 61 -29.07 -3.34 25.98
CA ILE A 61 -27.88 -3.82 25.25
C ILE A 61 -28.29 -4.92 24.27
N GLU A 62 -29.11 -5.87 24.71
CA GLU A 62 -29.63 -6.98 23.90
C GLU A 62 -30.40 -6.49 22.65
N LYS A 63 -31.09 -5.36 22.74
CA LYS A 63 -31.84 -4.79 21.62
C LYS A 63 -31.00 -3.90 20.70
N GLN A 64 -30.00 -3.21 21.25
CA GLN A 64 -29.24 -2.19 20.53
C GLN A 64 -27.93 -2.70 19.93
N VAL A 65 -27.30 -3.70 20.56
CA VAL A 65 -25.98 -4.17 20.16
C VAL A 65 -26.09 -5.24 19.09
N THR A 66 -25.75 -4.83 17.87
CA THR A 66 -25.65 -5.64 16.65
C THR A 66 -24.26 -5.51 16.00
N THR A 67 -23.96 -6.35 15.00
CA THR A 67 -22.73 -6.22 14.19
C THR A 67 -22.62 -4.81 13.61
N GLY A 68 -21.48 -4.16 13.84
CA GLY A 68 -21.20 -2.78 13.43
C GLY A 68 -21.50 -1.72 14.48
N SER A 69 -22.14 -2.08 15.60
CA SER A 69 -22.45 -1.13 16.68
C SER A 69 -21.18 -0.60 17.35
N CYS A 70 -21.18 0.69 17.70
CA CYS A 70 -20.10 1.37 18.41
C CYS A 70 -20.38 1.33 19.91
N VAL A 71 -19.44 0.77 20.68
CA VAL A 71 -19.62 0.53 22.11
C VAL A 71 -18.41 0.97 22.94
N SER A 72 -18.68 1.31 24.19
CA SER A 72 -17.70 1.47 25.26
C SER A 72 -18.01 0.45 26.35
N VAL A 73 -17.01 -0.34 26.73
CA VAL A 73 -17.13 -1.41 27.72
C VAL A 73 -16.16 -1.12 28.85
N HIS A 74 -16.70 -0.95 30.05
CA HIS A 74 -15.94 -0.97 31.29
C HIS A 74 -16.06 -2.37 31.89
N GLY A 75 -14.97 -2.89 32.42
CA GLY A 75 -14.95 -4.23 32.98
C GLY A 75 -13.55 -4.67 33.38
N LYS A 76 -13.45 -5.94 33.78
CA LYS A 76 -12.20 -6.54 34.23
C LYS A 76 -11.58 -7.42 33.16
N LEU A 77 -10.36 -7.09 32.73
CA LEU A 77 -9.52 -7.94 31.89
C LEU A 77 -9.00 -9.11 32.72
N VAL A 78 -9.26 -10.33 32.27
CA VAL A 78 -8.88 -11.58 32.94
C VAL A 78 -8.35 -12.60 31.93
N ALA A 79 -7.60 -13.60 32.38
CA ALA A 79 -7.31 -14.78 31.58
C ALA A 79 -8.61 -15.44 31.09
N SER A 80 -8.69 -15.72 29.79
CA SER A 80 -9.87 -16.37 29.21
C SER A 80 -9.87 -17.86 29.53
N GLN A 81 -11.07 -18.40 29.80
CA GLN A 81 -11.29 -19.84 29.94
C GLN A 81 -11.60 -20.52 28.59
N GLY A 82 -11.77 -19.74 27.51
CA GLY A 82 -12.11 -20.23 26.19
C GLY A 82 -10.89 -20.62 25.34
N LYS A 83 -11.09 -21.56 24.42
CA LYS A 83 -10.06 -21.91 23.42
C LYS A 83 -10.01 -20.84 22.33
N GLY A 84 -8.81 -20.34 22.02
CA GLY A 84 -8.57 -19.44 20.89
C GLY A 84 -8.26 -17.99 21.27
N GLN A 85 -8.31 -17.65 22.55
CA GLN A 85 -7.91 -16.35 23.07
C GLN A 85 -7.26 -16.51 24.44
N SER A 86 -6.27 -15.67 24.76
CA SER A 86 -5.58 -15.71 26.06
C SER A 86 -6.29 -14.88 27.12
N LYS A 87 -7.02 -13.84 26.71
CA LYS A 87 -7.68 -12.87 27.60
C LYS A 87 -9.08 -12.50 27.13
N GLU A 88 -9.91 -12.09 28.06
CA GLU A 88 -11.24 -11.57 27.82
C GLU A 88 -11.60 -10.50 28.85
N VAL A 89 -12.60 -9.68 28.54
CA VAL A 89 -13.13 -8.66 29.45
C VAL A 89 -14.47 -9.11 30.00
N GLN A 90 -14.55 -9.24 31.33
CA GLN A 90 -15.80 -9.43 32.05
C GLN A 90 -16.46 -8.05 32.21
N ALA A 91 -17.52 -7.78 31.45
CA ALA A 91 -18.15 -6.48 31.41
C ALA A 91 -18.86 -6.17 32.73
N THR A 92 -18.65 -4.96 33.25
CA THR A 92 -19.39 -4.40 34.39
C THR A 92 -20.34 -3.29 33.95
N GLU A 93 -20.03 -2.65 32.81
CA GLU A 93 -20.89 -1.66 32.17
C GLU A 93 -20.66 -1.65 30.65
N ILE A 94 -21.74 -1.55 29.87
CA ILE A 94 -21.67 -1.39 28.42
C ILE A 94 -22.51 -0.18 28.02
N GLN A 95 -21.86 0.79 27.41
CA GLN A 95 -22.50 1.96 26.82
C GLN A 95 -22.48 1.86 25.29
N VAL A 96 -23.66 1.97 24.67
CA VAL A 96 -23.79 2.02 23.21
C VAL A 96 -23.70 3.48 22.76
N TYR A 97 -22.66 3.81 21.98
CA TYR A 97 -22.52 5.16 21.38
C TYR A 97 -23.31 5.31 20.09
N GLY A 98 -23.50 4.21 19.36
CA GLY A 98 -24.34 4.19 18.16
C GLY A 98 -24.64 2.76 17.76
N SER A 99 -25.91 2.45 17.56
CA SER A 99 -26.35 1.19 16.98
C SER A 99 -26.03 1.14 15.48
N ALA A 100 -25.86 -0.06 14.94
CA ALA A 100 -25.80 -0.25 13.49
C ALA A 100 -27.22 -0.31 12.90
N PRO A 101 -27.45 0.24 11.71
CA PRO A 101 -28.74 0.12 11.03
C PRO A 101 -28.98 -1.34 10.60
N VAL A 102 -30.25 -1.69 10.40
CA VAL A 102 -30.67 -3.07 10.07
C VAL A 102 -30.06 -3.54 8.74
N ASP A 103 -29.88 -2.62 7.81
CA ASP A 103 -29.30 -2.82 6.47
C ASP A 103 -27.78 -2.63 6.42
N TYR A 104 -27.08 -2.66 7.57
CA TYR A 104 -25.62 -2.49 7.61
C TYR A 104 -24.92 -3.46 6.63
N PRO A 105 -24.15 -2.97 5.64
CA PRO A 105 -23.72 -3.81 4.51
C PRO A 105 -22.65 -4.84 4.88
N LEU A 106 -21.84 -4.58 5.91
CA LEU A 106 -20.77 -5.47 6.36
C LEU A 106 -21.26 -6.52 7.36
N GLN A 107 -22.32 -7.25 6.97
CA GLN A 107 -22.81 -8.42 7.71
C GLN A 107 -21.74 -9.50 7.81
N LYS A 108 -21.89 -10.42 8.78
CA LYS A 108 -20.99 -11.56 9.04
C LYS A 108 -21.11 -12.65 7.95
N LYS A 109 -20.73 -12.29 6.73
CA LYS A 109 -20.65 -13.17 5.56
C LYS A 109 -19.44 -12.78 4.71
N ARG A 110 -19.06 -13.66 3.78
CA ARG A 110 -18.05 -13.32 2.77
C ARG A 110 -18.63 -12.28 1.81
N HIS A 111 -17.82 -11.29 1.48
CA HIS A 111 -18.10 -10.27 0.46
C HIS A 111 -17.04 -10.36 -0.63
N SER A 112 -17.41 -10.09 -1.88
CA SER A 112 -16.44 -10.00 -2.98
C SER A 112 -15.61 -8.72 -2.86
N PHE A 113 -14.44 -8.68 -3.49
CA PHE A 113 -13.65 -7.45 -3.51
C PHE A 113 -14.30 -6.37 -4.38
N GLU A 114 -15.04 -6.75 -5.40
CA GLU A 114 -15.84 -5.86 -6.25
C GLU A 114 -16.85 -5.09 -5.40
N PHE A 115 -17.67 -5.79 -4.60
CA PHE A 115 -18.61 -5.14 -3.70
C PHE A 115 -17.91 -4.25 -2.66
N LEU A 116 -16.78 -4.71 -2.10
CA LEU A 116 -16.04 -3.89 -1.14
C LEU A 116 -15.44 -2.61 -1.76
N ARG A 117 -15.17 -2.57 -3.07
CA ARG A 117 -14.77 -1.34 -3.77
C ARG A 117 -15.94 -0.35 -3.86
N GLU A 118 -17.18 -0.81 -4.05
CA GLU A 118 -18.39 0.05 -4.10
C GLU A 118 -18.66 0.74 -2.75
N ILE A 119 -18.28 0.11 -1.64
CA ILE A 119 -18.43 0.67 -0.28
C ILE A 119 -17.07 1.03 0.36
N ALA A 120 -16.19 1.67 -0.41
CA ALA A 120 -14.84 2.02 0.02
C ALA A 120 -14.78 2.81 1.35
N HIS A 121 -15.81 3.60 1.66
CA HIS A 121 -15.95 4.35 2.91
C HIS A 121 -16.17 3.46 4.15
N LEU A 122 -16.63 2.21 3.98
CA LEU A 122 -16.84 1.24 5.07
C LEU A 122 -15.85 0.08 5.06
N ARG A 123 -15.29 -0.29 3.90
CA ARG A 123 -14.41 -1.47 3.78
C ARG A 123 -13.24 -1.52 4.77
N PRO A 124 -12.63 -0.43 5.28
CA PRO A 124 -11.55 -0.52 6.28
C PRO A 124 -11.96 -1.24 7.57
N ARG A 125 -13.27 -1.38 7.84
CA ARG A 125 -13.80 -2.13 9.00
C ARG A 125 -13.76 -3.65 8.80
N THR A 126 -13.45 -4.14 7.59
CA THR A 126 -13.24 -5.56 7.31
C THR A 126 -11.85 -6.01 7.73
N ASN A 127 -11.66 -7.33 7.91
CA ASN A 127 -10.36 -7.86 8.30
C ASN A 127 -9.30 -7.60 7.21
N THR A 128 -9.67 -7.81 5.94
CA THR A 128 -8.76 -7.62 4.81
C THR A 128 -8.28 -6.19 4.68
N PHE A 129 -9.17 -5.21 4.60
CA PHE A 129 -8.75 -3.82 4.38
C PHE A 129 -8.20 -3.17 5.65
N GLY A 130 -8.57 -3.64 6.84
CA GLY A 130 -7.89 -3.25 8.08
C GLY A 130 -6.43 -3.69 8.07
N ALA A 131 -6.15 -4.94 7.67
CA ALA A 131 -4.80 -5.47 7.52
C ALA A 131 -4.01 -4.72 6.44
N VAL A 132 -4.61 -4.50 5.26
CA VAL A 132 -3.96 -3.73 4.17
C VAL A 132 -3.55 -2.34 4.63
N MET A 133 -4.41 -1.64 5.36
CA MET A 133 -4.09 -0.28 5.82
C MET A 133 -3.02 -0.26 6.91
N ARG A 134 -2.99 -1.25 7.81
CA ARG A 134 -1.90 -1.36 8.80
C ARG A 134 -0.55 -1.68 8.17
N VAL A 135 -0.51 -2.61 7.21
CA VAL A 135 0.70 -2.93 6.46
C VAL A 135 1.17 -1.75 5.62
N ARG A 136 0.26 -1.06 4.90
CA ARG A 136 0.58 0.16 4.16
C ARG A 136 1.15 1.25 5.07
N ASN A 137 0.57 1.45 6.25
CA ASN A 137 1.08 2.41 7.23
C ASN A 137 2.49 2.02 7.71
N ARG A 138 2.75 0.73 7.96
CA ARG A 138 4.08 0.28 8.36
C ARG A 138 5.10 0.52 7.25
N LEU A 139 4.77 0.15 6.01
CA LEU A 139 5.62 0.44 4.85
C LEU A 139 5.95 1.93 4.76
N ALA A 140 4.97 2.82 4.84
CA ALA A 140 5.21 4.27 4.79
C ALA A 140 6.15 4.76 5.91
N PHE A 141 5.96 4.28 7.13
CA PHE A 141 6.87 4.57 8.25
C PHE A 141 8.29 4.05 7.97
N SER A 142 8.42 2.84 7.46
CA SER A 142 9.70 2.18 7.22
C SER A 142 10.44 2.79 6.02
N ILE A 143 9.72 3.32 5.03
CA ILE A 143 10.32 4.12 3.94
C ILE A 143 11.02 5.35 4.51
N HIS A 144 10.30 6.14 5.33
CA HIS A 144 10.91 7.31 5.96
C HIS A 144 12.08 6.93 6.86
N ARG A 145 11.95 5.86 7.64
CA ARG A 145 13.02 5.36 8.51
C ARG A 145 14.25 4.96 7.70
N PHE A 146 14.07 4.18 6.63
CA PHE A 146 15.16 3.75 5.76
C PHE A 146 15.97 4.95 5.28
N PHE A 147 15.33 5.89 4.59
CA PHE A 147 16.04 7.03 4.01
C PHE A 147 16.65 7.94 5.09
N GLN A 148 15.93 8.25 6.17
CA GLN A 148 16.45 9.14 7.21
C GLN A 148 17.60 8.53 8.02
N ASP A 149 17.57 7.21 8.28
CA ASP A 149 18.67 6.51 8.95
C ASP A 149 19.94 6.48 8.08
N HIS A 150 19.79 6.56 6.74
CA HIS A 150 20.88 6.69 5.77
C HIS A 150 21.29 8.15 5.47
N GLY A 151 20.68 9.14 6.12
CA GLY A 151 21.04 10.55 5.97
C GLY A 151 20.34 11.33 4.86
N PHE A 152 19.41 10.71 4.12
CA PHE A 152 18.67 11.35 3.04
C PHE A 152 17.72 12.43 3.58
N VAL A 153 17.54 13.50 2.78
CA VAL A 153 16.59 14.56 3.08
C VAL A 153 15.24 14.32 2.40
N TYR A 154 14.15 14.34 3.18
CA TYR A 154 12.80 14.27 2.63
C TYR A 154 12.45 15.57 1.91
N LEU A 155 12.14 15.49 0.62
CA LEU A 155 11.80 16.61 -0.24
C LEU A 155 10.34 16.56 -0.68
N ASN A 156 9.65 17.69 -0.54
CA ASN A 156 8.31 17.88 -1.10
C ASN A 156 8.39 18.62 -2.44
N THR A 157 8.41 17.86 -3.53
CA THR A 157 8.38 18.38 -4.89
C THR A 157 6.99 18.92 -5.27
N PRO A 158 6.91 19.87 -6.23
CA PRO A 158 5.65 20.46 -6.64
C PRO A 158 4.75 19.43 -7.34
N ILE A 159 3.45 19.49 -7.03
CA ILE A 159 2.44 18.64 -7.70
C ILE A 159 1.90 19.29 -8.97
N LEU A 160 1.78 20.62 -8.97
CA LEU A 160 1.40 21.40 -10.14
C LEU A 160 2.66 21.69 -10.94
N THR A 161 2.65 21.34 -12.22
CA THR A 161 3.81 21.47 -13.09
C THR A 161 3.42 21.95 -14.49
N THR A 162 4.36 22.60 -15.15
CA THR A 162 4.30 22.97 -16.57
C THR A 162 5.21 22.07 -17.41
N SER A 163 5.91 21.12 -16.76
CA SER A 163 6.86 20.19 -17.38
C SER A 163 6.29 18.77 -17.43
N ASP A 164 6.56 18.07 -18.53
CA ASP A 164 6.33 16.64 -18.64
C ASP A 164 7.64 15.90 -18.35
N CYS A 165 7.72 15.27 -17.18
CA CYS A 165 8.91 14.55 -16.72
C CYS A 165 9.20 13.28 -17.54
N GLU A 166 8.16 12.59 -18.03
CA GLU A 166 8.32 11.31 -18.73
C GLU A 166 8.28 11.49 -20.27
N GLY A 167 7.77 12.63 -20.76
CA GLY A 167 7.85 13.08 -22.16
C GLY A 167 6.93 12.35 -23.15
N ALA A 168 6.09 11.43 -22.66
CA ALA A 168 5.26 10.57 -23.50
C ALA A 168 3.87 10.26 -22.91
N GLY A 169 3.58 10.74 -21.70
CA GLY A 169 2.36 10.39 -20.96
C GLY A 169 1.22 11.39 -21.13
N GLU A 170 -0.02 10.91 -21.09
CA GLU A 170 -1.17 11.80 -20.94
C GLU A 170 -1.21 12.38 -19.51
N MET A 171 -1.23 13.71 -19.37
CA MET A 171 -1.27 14.41 -18.08
C MET A 171 -2.63 15.04 -17.80
N PHE A 172 -3.05 15.07 -16.53
CA PHE A 172 -4.25 15.80 -16.13
C PHE A 172 -3.99 17.31 -16.14
N GLN A 173 -4.74 18.06 -16.94
CA GLN A 173 -4.68 19.52 -16.93
C GLN A 173 -5.37 20.10 -15.70
N VAL A 174 -4.72 21.06 -15.04
CA VAL A 174 -5.27 21.84 -13.93
C VAL A 174 -5.50 23.26 -14.41
N THR A 175 -6.74 23.75 -14.29
CA THR A 175 -7.12 25.07 -14.80
C THR A 175 -8.17 25.72 -13.92
N THR A 176 -8.12 27.04 -13.84
CA THR A 176 -9.16 27.88 -13.23
C THR A 176 -10.06 28.57 -14.26
N LEU A 177 -9.76 28.39 -15.55
CA LEU A 177 -10.54 28.96 -16.63
C LEU A 177 -11.97 28.42 -16.65
N VAL A 178 -12.91 29.28 -17.02
CA VAL A 178 -14.31 28.89 -17.23
C VAL A 178 -14.41 28.10 -18.54
N LEU A 179 -14.45 26.76 -18.44
CA LEU A 179 -14.42 25.85 -19.59
C LEU A 179 -15.57 26.08 -20.60
N SER A 180 -16.71 26.60 -20.16
CA SER A 180 -17.83 26.89 -21.06
C SER A 180 -17.61 28.10 -21.96
N ASN A 181 -16.70 29.01 -21.60
CA ASN A 181 -16.41 30.21 -22.38
C ASN A 181 -15.00 30.75 -22.07
N PRO A 182 -13.93 30.03 -22.43
CA PRO A 182 -12.57 30.50 -22.18
C PRO A 182 -12.24 31.67 -23.12
N SER A 183 -11.45 32.63 -22.62
CA SER A 183 -10.80 33.65 -23.44
C SER A 183 -9.95 32.98 -24.52
N ARG A 184 -9.88 33.60 -25.71
CA ARG A 184 -9.13 33.06 -26.85
C ARG A 184 -8.27 34.12 -27.52
N VAL A 185 -7.10 33.68 -27.99
CA VAL A 185 -6.18 34.43 -28.85
C VAL A 185 -5.89 33.55 -30.06
N ASP A 186 -6.04 34.10 -31.27
CA ASP A 186 -5.85 33.39 -32.55
C ASP A 186 -6.62 32.06 -32.70
N GLY A 187 -7.78 31.97 -32.03
CA GLY A 187 -8.65 30.79 -32.08
C GLY A 187 -8.37 29.73 -31.02
N GLU A 188 -7.23 29.80 -30.33
CA GLU A 188 -6.85 28.90 -29.23
C GLU A 188 -7.20 29.49 -27.86
N ILE A 189 -7.24 28.63 -26.83
CA ILE A 189 -7.47 29.08 -25.45
C ILE A 189 -6.29 29.95 -25.01
N ASP A 190 -6.59 31.14 -24.49
CA ASP A 190 -5.60 32.05 -23.94
C ASP A 190 -5.23 31.64 -22.51
N PHE A 191 -4.20 30.79 -22.39
CA PHE A 191 -3.68 30.33 -21.10
C PHE A 191 -2.95 31.43 -20.31
N SER A 192 -2.64 32.58 -20.91
CA SER A 192 -2.08 33.71 -20.15
C SER A 192 -3.05 34.26 -19.10
N GLN A 193 -4.33 33.95 -19.24
CA GLN A 193 -5.40 34.30 -18.29
C GLN A 193 -5.71 33.19 -17.28
N ASP A 194 -5.03 32.04 -17.35
CA ASP A 194 -5.17 31.00 -16.31
C ASP A 194 -4.37 31.39 -15.05
N PHE A 195 -4.55 30.65 -13.96
CA PHE A 195 -4.02 31.00 -12.64
C PHE A 195 -2.50 31.21 -12.62
N PHE A 196 -1.75 30.37 -13.35
CA PHE A 196 -0.29 30.43 -13.43
C PHE A 196 0.21 31.22 -14.65
N GLY A 197 -0.68 31.77 -15.47
CA GLY A 197 -0.32 32.47 -16.72
C GLY A 197 0.18 31.55 -17.84
N GLU A 198 0.08 30.23 -17.66
CA GLU A 198 0.43 29.23 -18.66
C GLU A 198 -0.29 27.89 -18.38
N LYS A 199 -0.19 26.95 -19.31
CA LYS A 199 -0.86 25.65 -19.21
C LYS A 199 -0.19 24.80 -18.12
N THR A 200 -0.99 24.37 -17.15
CA THR A 200 -0.51 23.65 -15.95
C THR A 200 -1.16 22.27 -15.83
N PHE A 201 -0.44 21.33 -15.23
CA PHE A 201 -0.83 19.93 -15.11
C PHE A 201 -0.56 19.37 -13.71
N LEU A 202 -1.13 18.21 -13.41
CA LEU A 202 -0.69 17.36 -12.30
C LEU A 202 0.55 16.55 -12.73
N THR A 203 1.56 16.51 -11.87
CA THR A 203 2.83 15.86 -12.18
C THR A 203 2.71 14.34 -12.30
N VAL A 204 3.48 13.78 -13.24
CA VAL A 204 3.68 12.34 -13.38
C VAL A 204 4.82 11.83 -12.48
N SER A 205 5.76 12.71 -12.10
CA SER A 205 6.95 12.40 -11.30
C SER A 205 7.60 13.67 -10.74
N GLY A 206 8.19 13.60 -9.55
CA GLY A 206 8.98 14.68 -8.96
C GLY A 206 10.48 14.63 -9.27
N GLN A 207 10.91 13.73 -10.17
CA GLN A 207 12.32 13.41 -10.39
C GLN A 207 13.15 14.64 -10.83
N LEU A 208 12.68 15.42 -11.81
CA LEU A 208 13.45 16.57 -12.32
C LEU A 208 13.71 17.63 -11.24
N GLU A 209 12.74 17.90 -10.37
CA GLU A 209 12.95 18.76 -9.21
C GLU A 209 13.85 18.09 -8.16
N GLY A 210 13.76 16.77 -8.00
CA GLY A 210 14.65 15.96 -7.17
C GLY A 210 16.12 16.14 -7.54
N GLU A 211 16.45 16.07 -8.83
CA GLU A 211 17.83 16.24 -9.34
C GLU A 211 18.42 17.60 -8.96
N ILE A 212 17.64 18.69 -9.04
CA ILE A 212 18.06 20.04 -8.64
C ILE A 212 18.48 20.06 -7.16
N TYR A 213 17.72 19.39 -6.30
CA TYR A 213 18.01 19.34 -4.86
C TYR A 213 19.12 18.35 -4.51
N ALA A 214 19.25 17.22 -5.21
CA ALA A 214 20.36 16.29 -5.04
C ALA A 214 21.71 16.98 -5.30
N MET A 215 21.78 17.90 -6.27
CA MET A 215 22.98 18.72 -6.50
C MET A 215 23.35 19.64 -5.33
N ALA A 216 22.41 19.96 -4.43
CA ALA A 216 22.63 20.82 -3.27
C ALA A 216 22.75 20.05 -1.94
N LEU A 217 22.04 18.93 -1.82
CA LEU A 217 21.89 18.16 -0.58
C LEU A 217 22.51 16.76 -0.66
N SER A 218 23.13 16.42 -1.79
CA SER A 218 23.68 15.10 -2.13
C SER A 218 22.62 14.00 -2.24
N GLU A 219 21.84 13.75 -1.19
CA GLU A 219 20.91 12.61 -1.13
C GLU A 219 19.53 13.09 -0.69
N ILE A 220 18.53 12.95 -1.56
CA ILE A 220 17.14 13.32 -1.28
C ILE A 220 16.20 12.16 -1.60
N TYR A 221 14.97 12.24 -1.08
CA TYR A 221 13.89 11.42 -1.60
C TYR A 221 12.56 12.17 -1.56
N THR A 222 11.73 11.94 -2.56
CA THR A 222 10.33 12.34 -2.54
C THR A 222 9.47 11.23 -1.95
N PHE A 223 8.30 11.61 -1.46
CA PHE A 223 7.22 10.68 -1.11
C PHE A 223 5.92 11.48 -1.24
N GLY A 224 5.27 11.35 -2.39
CA GLY A 224 4.14 12.19 -2.77
C GLY A 224 3.21 11.53 -3.78
N PRO A 225 2.01 12.12 -4.00
CA PRO A 225 1.09 11.65 -5.01
C PRO A 225 1.57 12.01 -6.43
N THR A 226 1.33 11.12 -7.38
CA THR A 226 1.55 11.35 -8.81
C THR A 226 0.38 10.83 -9.62
N PHE A 227 0.27 11.31 -10.86
CA PHE A 227 -0.95 11.19 -11.65
C PHE A 227 -0.64 10.77 -13.08
N ARG A 228 -1.46 9.87 -13.65
CA ARG A 228 -1.39 9.48 -15.06
C ARG A 228 -2.79 9.50 -15.66
N ALA A 229 -2.97 10.22 -16.76
CA ALA A 229 -4.28 10.39 -17.40
C ALA A 229 -4.56 9.36 -18.51
N GLU A 230 -3.66 8.39 -18.70
CA GLU A 230 -3.85 7.31 -19.66
C GLU A 230 -5.18 6.58 -19.43
N ASN A 231 -5.94 6.35 -20.51
CA ASN A 231 -7.19 5.61 -20.47
C ASN A 231 -6.95 4.08 -20.35
N SER A 232 -6.39 3.66 -19.22
CA SER A 232 -5.98 2.28 -18.93
C SER A 232 -6.78 1.70 -17.76
N ASN A 233 -7.80 0.89 -18.08
CA ASN A 233 -8.60 0.18 -17.07
C ASN A 233 -8.14 -1.27 -16.90
N THR A 234 -7.15 -1.47 -16.03
CA THR A 234 -6.59 -2.79 -15.72
C THR A 234 -6.58 -3.04 -14.22
N SER A 235 -6.24 -4.25 -13.78
CA SER A 235 -6.15 -4.59 -12.35
C SER A 235 -4.95 -3.97 -11.62
N ARG A 236 -4.03 -3.32 -12.33
CA ARG A 236 -2.75 -2.82 -11.79
C ARG A 236 -2.54 -1.31 -11.94
N HIS A 237 -3.32 -0.63 -12.77
CA HIS A 237 -3.16 0.80 -13.03
C HIS A 237 -4.12 1.63 -12.19
N LEU A 238 -3.64 2.78 -11.71
CA LEU A 238 -4.41 3.82 -11.04
C LEU A 238 -4.09 5.16 -11.70
N ALA A 239 -5.09 6.04 -11.81
CA ALA A 239 -4.88 7.40 -12.30
C ALA A 239 -4.21 8.32 -11.26
N GLU A 240 -4.35 7.99 -9.97
CA GLU A 240 -3.68 8.64 -8.84
C GLU A 240 -3.03 7.56 -7.99
N PHE A 241 -1.73 7.68 -7.76
CA PHE A 241 -0.94 6.77 -6.93
C PHE A 241 0.16 7.54 -6.19
N TRP A 242 0.94 6.83 -5.38
CA TRP A 242 2.01 7.46 -4.59
C TRP A 242 3.34 6.88 -5.04
N MET A 243 4.30 7.76 -5.30
CA MET A 243 5.67 7.38 -5.62
C MET A 243 6.63 7.81 -4.50
N VAL A 244 7.73 7.08 -4.44
CA VAL A 244 8.88 7.35 -3.59
C VAL A 244 10.08 7.39 -4.52
N GLU A 245 10.68 8.56 -4.66
CA GLU A 245 11.68 8.84 -5.69
C GLU A 245 12.94 9.35 -5.00
N PRO A 246 13.89 8.45 -4.64
CA PRO A 246 15.20 8.87 -4.16
C PRO A 246 16.06 9.37 -5.31
N GLU A 247 16.87 10.40 -5.05
CA GLU A 247 17.84 10.95 -6.00
C GLU A 247 19.17 11.22 -5.29
N MET A 248 20.27 10.74 -5.85
CA MET A 248 21.58 10.72 -5.20
C MET A 248 22.68 11.27 -6.11
N ALA A 249 23.33 12.34 -5.69
CA ALA A 249 24.55 12.83 -6.31
C ALA A 249 25.70 11.84 -6.09
N PHE A 250 26.57 11.72 -7.09
CA PHE A 250 27.77 10.87 -7.09
C PHE A 250 27.51 9.36 -7.16
N TYR A 251 26.26 8.92 -7.32
CA TYR A 251 25.93 7.52 -7.57
C TYR A 251 26.07 7.18 -9.05
N ASP A 252 26.58 5.99 -9.37
CA ASP A 252 26.45 5.34 -10.67
C ASP A 252 25.32 4.29 -10.64
N LEU A 253 25.00 3.70 -11.80
CA LEU A 253 23.92 2.72 -11.92
C LEU A 253 24.08 1.50 -11.00
N ASP A 254 25.32 1.09 -10.72
CA ASP A 254 25.57 -0.02 -9.80
C ASP A 254 25.20 0.33 -8.35
N ASP A 255 25.44 1.57 -7.93
CA ASP A 255 25.07 2.06 -6.59
C ASP A 255 23.55 2.19 -6.45
N ASP A 256 22.87 2.64 -7.51
CA ASP A 256 21.41 2.70 -7.58
C ASP A 256 20.77 1.30 -7.48
N MET A 257 21.34 0.30 -8.18
CA MET A 257 20.93 -1.11 -8.05
C MET A 257 21.12 -1.65 -6.63
N ASP A 258 22.24 -1.30 -5.96
CA ASP A 258 22.49 -1.71 -4.59
C ASP A 258 21.50 -1.07 -3.61
N LEU A 259 21.23 0.22 -3.75
CA LEU A 259 20.26 0.94 -2.91
C LEU A 259 18.85 0.37 -3.09
N ALA A 260 18.41 0.11 -4.32
CA ALA A 260 17.09 -0.45 -4.60
C ALA A 260 16.91 -1.86 -3.99
N GLU A 261 17.93 -2.72 -4.09
CA GLU A 261 17.92 -4.05 -3.46
C GLU A 261 17.84 -3.93 -1.92
N GLU A 262 18.68 -3.09 -1.32
CA GLU A 262 18.69 -2.89 0.13
C GLU A 262 17.36 -2.34 0.64
N PHE A 263 16.84 -1.31 -0.03
CA PHE A 263 15.58 -0.66 0.30
C PHE A 263 14.42 -1.66 0.32
N ILE A 264 14.24 -2.44 -0.75
CA ILE A 264 13.16 -3.41 -0.83
C ILE A 264 13.30 -4.47 0.26
N LYS A 265 14.49 -5.02 0.48
CA LYS A 265 14.73 -6.03 1.51
C LYS A 265 14.44 -5.51 2.91
N PHE A 266 14.84 -4.27 3.20
CA PHE A 266 14.58 -3.63 4.48
C PHE A 266 13.07 -3.50 4.73
N LEU A 267 12.31 -2.99 3.77
CA LEU A 267 10.87 -2.81 3.90
C LEU A 267 10.13 -4.13 4.13
N LEU A 268 10.46 -5.17 3.35
CA LEU A 268 9.80 -6.46 3.46
C LEU A 268 10.15 -7.16 4.77
N SER A 269 11.41 -7.09 5.22
CA SER A 269 11.84 -7.64 6.51
C SER A 269 11.08 -6.98 7.66
N ASP A 270 10.98 -5.66 7.61
CA ASP A 270 10.31 -4.89 8.64
C ASP A 270 8.79 -5.15 8.71
N VAL A 271 8.12 -5.32 7.57
CA VAL A 271 6.72 -5.74 7.53
C VAL A 271 6.54 -7.15 8.09
N MET A 272 7.42 -8.09 7.73
CA MET A 272 7.36 -9.47 8.21
C MET A 272 7.52 -9.53 9.74
N GLU A 273 8.36 -8.67 10.32
CA GLU A 273 8.55 -8.58 11.77
C GLU A 273 7.37 -7.90 12.47
N HIS A 274 6.96 -6.71 12.00
CA HIS A 274 6.06 -5.84 12.75
C HIS A 274 4.59 -5.92 12.34
N CYS A 275 4.26 -6.66 11.29
CA CYS A 275 2.89 -6.91 10.83
C CYS A 275 2.56 -8.41 10.73
N ALA A 276 3.24 -9.26 11.52
CA ALA A 276 3.12 -10.71 11.44
C ALA A 276 1.67 -11.23 11.49
N GLU A 277 0.79 -10.69 12.35
CA GLU A 277 -0.63 -11.10 12.40
C GLU A 277 -1.38 -10.79 11.11
N ASP A 278 -1.15 -9.61 10.52
CA ASP A 278 -1.77 -9.18 9.27
C ASP A 278 -1.26 -9.99 8.07
N MET A 279 0.05 -10.26 8.05
CA MET A 279 0.70 -11.07 7.01
C MET A 279 0.27 -12.54 7.09
N GLU A 280 0.13 -13.09 8.29
CA GLU A 280 -0.40 -14.45 8.50
C GLU A 280 -1.86 -14.56 8.04
N PHE A 281 -2.65 -13.50 8.20
CA PHE A 281 -4.00 -13.44 7.62
C PHE A 281 -3.96 -13.47 6.09
N PHE A 282 -3.09 -12.68 5.45
CA PHE A 282 -2.92 -12.71 4.00
C PHE A 282 -2.52 -14.10 3.51
N ASN A 283 -1.55 -14.73 4.20
CA ASN A 283 -1.10 -16.08 3.92
C ASN A 283 -2.25 -17.10 3.97
N LYS A 284 -3.10 -17.01 5.00
CA LYS A 284 -4.20 -17.97 5.16
C LYS A 284 -5.38 -17.76 4.23
N ARG A 285 -5.63 -16.52 3.80
CA ARG A 285 -6.95 -16.13 3.24
C ARG A 285 -6.89 -15.48 1.86
N ILE A 286 -5.74 -14.97 1.44
CA ILE A 286 -5.58 -14.21 0.21
C ILE A 286 -4.66 -14.95 -0.75
N ASP A 287 -3.42 -15.22 -0.31
CA ASP A 287 -2.42 -15.93 -1.08
C ASP A 287 -1.56 -16.78 -0.14
N THR A 288 -1.60 -18.10 -0.28
CA THR A 288 -0.89 -19.06 0.56
C THR A 288 0.61 -19.13 0.33
N THR A 289 1.12 -18.46 -0.71
CA THR A 289 2.55 -18.40 -1.01
C THR A 289 3.22 -17.11 -0.54
N ILE A 290 2.46 -16.10 -0.10
CA ILE A 290 3.01 -14.75 0.14
C ILE A 290 4.18 -14.72 1.12
N LEU A 291 4.14 -15.48 2.22
CA LEU A 291 5.25 -15.48 3.20
C LEU A 291 6.50 -16.14 2.63
N GLU A 292 6.33 -17.19 1.81
CA GLU A 292 7.44 -17.86 1.12
C GLU A 292 8.03 -16.94 0.05
N THR A 293 7.20 -16.26 -0.73
CA THR A 293 7.63 -15.27 -1.74
C THR A 293 8.41 -14.13 -1.09
N LEU A 294 7.88 -13.52 -0.01
CA LEU A 294 8.58 -12.44 0.69
C LEU A 294 9.91 -12.90 1.28
N LYS A 295 9.95 -14.10 1.88
CA LYS A 295 11.19 -14.69 2.37
C LYS A 295 12.20 -14.94 1.25
N ASN A 296 11.75 -15.43 0.09
CA ASN A 296 12.61 -15.61 -1.08
C ASN A 296 13.23 -14.27 -1.50
N ILE A 297 12.44 -13.19 -1.56
CA ILE A 297 12.94 -11.86 -1.91
C ILE A 297 13.99 -11.37 -0.90
N ILE A 298 13.73 -11.53 0.40
CA ILE A 298 14.63 -11.08 1.47
C ILE A 298 15.95 -11.85 1.46
N ASP A 299 15.89 -13.19 1.37
CA ASP A 299 17.03 -14.07 1.59
C ASP A 299 17.96 -14.18 0.37
N ASN A 300 17.54 -13.73 -0.83
CA ASN A 300 18.30 -13.88 -2.06
C ASN A 300 18.87 -12.56 -2.56
N ARG A 301 20.10 -12.59 -3.09
CA ARG A 301 20.64 -11.48 -3.89
C ARG A 301 19.88 -11.33 -5.20
N PHE A 302 19.57 -10.09 -5.59
CA PHE A 302 18.85 -9.84 -6.83
C PHE A 302 19.78 -10.14 -8.01
N GLU A 303 19.31 -10.90 -9.00
CA GLU A 303 20.12 -11.18 -10.18
C GLU A 303 20.24 -9.94 -11.05
N ARG A 304 21.46 -9.45 -11.29
CA ARG A 304 21.69 -8.37 -12.26
C ARG A 304 21.79 -8.96 -13.66
N LEU A 305 20.88 -8.58 -14.55
CA LEU A 305 20.77 -9.12 -15.90
C LEU A 305 20.72 -7.97 -16.91
N THR A 306 21.59 -7.94 -17.91
CA THR A 306 21.46 -6.92 -18.96
C THR A 306 20.16 -7.15 -19.75
N TYR A 307 19.54 -6.10 -20.27
CA TYR A 307 18.37 -6.23 -21.15
C TYR A 307 18.65 -7.17 -22.32
N THR A 308 19.83 -7.06 -22.94
CA THR A 308 20.27 -7.93 -24.03
C THR A 308 20.27 -9.40 -23.60
N ASP A 309 20.81 -9.71 -22.43
CA ASP A 309 20.79 -11.07 -21.91
C ASP A 309 19.37 -11.53 -21.52
N ALA A 310 18.52 -10.62 -21.03
CA ALA A 310 17.12 -10.92 -20.77
C ALA A 310 16.38 -11.37 -22.05
N ILE A 311 16.57 -10.65 -23.16
CA ILE A 311 16.05 -11.04 -24.48
C ILE A 311 16.61 -12.41 -24.90
N HIS A 312 17.91 -12.66 -24.76
CA HIS A 312 18.51 -13.96 -25.07
C HIS A 312 17.93 -15.11 -24.22
N GLN A 313 17.61 -14.88 -22.94
CA GLN A 313 16.96 -15.88 -22.09
C GLN A 313 15.53 -16.16 -22.54
N LEU A 314 14.79 -15.13 -22.93
CA LEU A 314 13.39 -15.23 -23.36
C LEU A 314 13.24 -15.87 -24.76
N GLN A 315 14.21 -15.71 -25.65
CA GLN A 315 14.19 -16.31 -26.99
C GLN A 315 14.53 -17.82 -27.00
N LYS A 316 14.90 -18.39 -25.86
CA LYS A 316 15.13 -19.85 -25.77
C LYS A 316 13.82 -20.60 -26.08
N PRO A 317 13.89 -21.77 -26.76
CA PRO A 317 12.72 -22.49 -27.26
C PRO A 317 11.83 -23.14 -26.17
N SER A 318 11.95 -22.72 -24.92
CA SER A 318 11.28 -23.29 -23.76
C SER A 318 9.86 -22.77 -23.53
N LYS A 319 9.45 -21.67 -24.17
CA LYS A 319 8.11 -21.09 -24.02
C LYS A 319 7.70 -20.26 -25.24
N THR A 320 6.42 -20.33 -25.61
CA THR A 320 5.80 -19.41 -26.56
C THR A 320 5.14 -18.27 -25.79
N PHE A 321 5.45 -17.03 -26.17
CA PHE A 321 4.88 -15.81 -25.59
C PHE A 321 3.80 -15.24 -26.49
N THR A 322 2.91 -14.44 -25.91
CA THR A 322 1.85 -13.72 -26.64
C THR A 322 2.43 -12.50 -27.33
N TYR A 323 3.32 -11.79 -26.64
CA TYR A 323 4.03 -10.62 -27.15
C TYR A 323 5.39 -11.00 -27.75
N PRO A 324 5.87 -10.25 -28.76
CA PRO A 324 7.16 -10.54 -29.38
C PRO A 324 8.31 -10.32 -28.37
N VAL A 325 9.31 -11.18 -28.47
CA VAL A 325 10.56 -11.09 -27.70
C VAL A 325 11.66 -10.70 -28.69
N GLU A 326 11.83 -9.40 -28.87
CA GLU A 326 12.78 -8.81 -29.81
C GLU A 326 13.55 -7.67 -29.14
N TRP A 327 14.83 -7.54 -29.46
CA TRP A 327 15.66 -6.46 -28.97
C TRP A 327 15.12 -5.12 -29.51
N GLY A 328 14.98 -4.12 -28.63
CA GLY A 328 14.36 -2.84 -28.96
C GLY A 328 12.88 -2.74 -28.61
N PHE A 329 12.25 -3.83 -28.12
CA PHE A 329 10.89 -3.80 -27.60
C PHE A 329 10.87 -3.83 -26.07
N ALA A 330 9.92 -3.11 -25.47
CA ALA A 330 9.70 -3.15 -24.02
C ALA A 330 9.29 -4.55 -23.56
N LEU A 331 9.86 -4.99 -22.44
CA LEU A 331 9.43 -6.22 -21.78
C LEU A 331 7.97 -6.08 -21.34
N GLN A 332 7.21 -7.16 -21.49
CA GLN A 332 5.82 -7.24 -21.06
C GLN A 332 5.74 -8.02 -19.76
N ALA A 333 4.65 -7.85 -19.01
CA ALA A 333 4.48 -8.52 -17.71
C ALA A 333 4.64 -10.05 -17.80
N GLU A 334 4.30 -10.71 -18.93
CA GLU A 334 4.54 -12.15 -19.08
C GLU A 334 6.02 -12.54 -19.26
N HIS A 335 6.83 -11.64 -19.82
CA HIS A 335 8.28 -11.80 -19.99
C HIS A 335 8.98 -11.65 -18.64
N GLU A 336 8.69 -10.56 -17.93
CA GLU A 336 9.23 -10.25 -16.61
C GLU A 336 8.96 -11.39 -15.62
N ARG A 337 7.71 -11.84 -15.55
CA ARG A 337 7.30 -12.98 -14.72
C ARG A 337 7.99 -14.28 -15.10
N TYR A 338 8.21 -14.53 -16.39
CA TYR A 338 8.90 -15.75 -16.79
C TYR A 338 10.34 -15.75 -16.30
N LEU A 339 11.03 -14.62 -16.41
CA LEU A 339 12.39 -14.46 -15.89
C LEU A 339 12.42 -14.68 -14.37
N THR A 340 11.57 -13.99 -13.61
CA THR A 340 11.58 -14.09 -12.14
C THR A 340 11.05 -15.42 -11.61
N GLU A 341 9.97 -15.97 -12.17
CA GLU A 341 9.28 -17.15 -11.62
C GLU A 341 9.80 -18.48 -12.19
N LYS A 342 10.36 -18.51 -13.41
CA LYS A 342 10.75 -19.76 -14.09
C LYS A 342 12.24 -19.88 -14.36
N VAL A 343 12.89 -18.82 -14.85
CA VAL A 343 14.31 -18.85 -15.20
C VAL A 343 15.17 -18.73 -13.95
N PHE A 344 15.02 -17.65 -13.19
CA PHE A 344 15.87 -17.34 -12.04
C PHE A 344 15.28 -17.79 -10.70
N LYS A 345 13.95 -17.80 -10.55
CA LYS A 345 13.22 -18.18 -9.31
C LYS A 345 13.60 -17.31 -8.10
N LYS A 346 13.92 -16.04 -8.39
CA LYS A 346 14.32 -15.00 -7.44
C LYS A 346 14.13 -13.62 -8.08
N PRO A 347 14.18 -12.52 -7.32
CA PRO A 347 14.19 -11.18 -7.87
C PRO A 347 15.33 -10.95 -8.84
N ILE A 348 15.10 -10.10 -9.85
CA ILE A 348 16.11 -9.70 -10.81
C ILE A 348 16.08 -8.19 -10.99
N ILE A 349 17.20 -7.60 -11.36
CA ILE A 349 17.31 -6.23 -11.83
C ILE A 349 17.75 -6.29 -13.28
N VAL A 350 16.87 -5.88 -14.18
CA VAL A 350 17.19 -5.79 -15.61
C VAL A 350 17.76 -4.41 -15.89
N PHE A 351 18.92 -4.32 -16.51
CA PHE A 351 19.61 -3.03 -16.71
C PHE A 351 20.20 -2.86 -18.12
N ASN A 352 20.59 -1.63 -18.47
CA ASN A 352 21.11 -1.25 -19.78
C ASN A 352 20.11 -1.47 -20.93
N TYR A 353 18.98 -0.78 -20.86
CA TYR A 353 17.92 -0.83 -21.88
C TYR A 353 18.27 -0.03 -23.14
N PRO A 354 17.69 -0.38 -24.31
CA PRO A 354 17.81 0.43 -25.52
C PRO A 354 17.33 1.87 -25.29
N GLU A 355 18.05 2.85 -25.81
CA GLU A 355 17.74 4.28 -25.66
C GLU A 355 16.32 4.61 -26.13
N GLN A 356 15.88 4.01 -27.23
CA GLN A 356 14.65 4.40 -27.93
C GLN A 356 13.36 4.02 -27.19
N ILE A 357 13.46 3.22 -26.12
CA ILE A 357 12.32 2.77 -25.32
C ILE A 357 12.37 3.27 -23.87
N LYS A 358 13.23 4.25 -23.60
CA LYS A 358 13.42 4.85 -22.27
C LYS A 358 13.41 6.37 -22.36
N SER A 359 13.27 7.03 -21.21
CA SER A 359 13.11 8.48 -21.13
C SER A 359 14.39 9.24 -21.47
N PHE A 360 14.22 10.47 -21.96
CA PHE A 360 15.29 11.32 -22.51
C PHE A 360 16.42 11.67 -21.54
N TYR A 361 16.16 11.62 -20.22
CA TYR A 361 17.14 11.98 -19.18
C TYR A 361 18.16 10.87 -18.89
N MET A 362 17.93 9.64 -19.35
CA MET A 362 18.77 8.51 -18.99
C MET A 362 20.15 8.58 -19.68
N LYS A 363 21.22 8.42 -18.90
CA LYS A 363 22.60 8.54 -19.38
C LYS A 363 22.93 7.46 -20.42
N LEU A 364 23.36 7.87 -21.60
CA LEU A 364 23.81 6.96 -22.68
C LEU A 364 25.05 6.18 -22.25
N ASN A 365 25.05 4.86 -22.49
CA ASN A 365 26.22 4.01 -22.30
C ASN A 365 27.26 4.23 -23.40
N GLU A 366 28.50 3.82 -23.11
CA GLU A 366 29.54 3.73 -24.14
C GLU A 366 29.07 2.80 -25.27
N GLY A 367 29.21 3.24 -26.53
CA GLY A 367 28.70 2.54 -27.71
C GLY A 367 27.38 3.10 -28.26
N GLY A 368 26.60 3.84 -27.45
CA GLY A 368 25.51 4.68 -27.93
C GLY A 368 24.19 3.98 -28.28
N GLU A 369 24.02 2.69 -27.97
CA GLU A 369 22.78 1.95 -28.29
C GLU A 369 21.87 1.73 -27.06
N THR A 370 22.42 1.82 -25.85
CA THR A 370 21.70 1.59 -24.59
C THR A 370 21.91 2.74 -23.62
N VAL A 371 20.99 2.88 -22.66
CA VAL A 371 21.06 3.85 -21.57
C VAL A 371 21.18 3.16 -20.23
N ARG A 372 21.75 3.85 -19.25
CA ARG A 372 21.89 3.42 -17.86
C ARG A 372 20.55 3.47 -17.13
N ALA A 373 19.68 2.54 -17.50
CA ALA A 373 18.39 2.31 -16.89
C ALA A 373 18.41 0.99 -16.13
N MET A 374 17.64 0.88 -15.05
CA MET A 374 17.33 -0.39 -14.40
C MET A 374 15.84 -0.51 -14.11
N ASP A 375 15.33 -1.74 -14.12
CA ASP A 375 14.01 -2.08 -13.59
C ASP A 375 14.17 -3.27 -12.63
N VAL A 376 13.67 -3.13 -11.39
CA VAL A 376 13.64 -4.24 -10.41
C VAL A 376 12.38 -5.05 -10.62
N LEU A 377 12.54 -6.34 -10.94
CA LEU A 377 11.45 -7.27 -11.21
C LEU A 377 11.33 -8.28 -10.05
N LEU A 378 10.16 -8.33 -9.44
CA LEU A 378 9.84 -9.25 -8.35
C LEU A 378 9.00 -10.45 -8.84
N PRO A 379 9.15 -11.63 -8.24
CA PRO A 379 8.18 -12.71 -8.41
C PRO A 379 6.82 -12.29 -7.82
N ASN A 380 5.71 -12.73 -8.43
CA ASN A 380 4.36 -12.47 -7.90
C ASN A 380 4.08 -13.25 -6.60
#